data_AF-A0A7S3A3K5-F1
#
_entry.id   AF-A0A7S3A3K5-F1
#
_cell.length_a   1.000
_cell.length_b   1.000
_cell.length_c   1.000
_cell.angle_alpha   90.00
_cell.angle_beta   90.00
_cell.angle_gamma   90.00
#
_symmetry.space_group_name_H-M   'P 1'
#
loop_
_entity.id
_entity.type
_entity.pdbx_description
1 polymer ?
#
loop_
_entity_poly.entity_id
_entity_poly.type
_entity_poly.pdbx_seq_one_letter_code
_entity_poly.pdbx_strand_id
1 'polypeptide(L)'
;LKAAIKEGGKKGVELAGCADMGGLEFFTTQIESADGDLELLQAAMDAANKEVDPADEEAKGGSGEVGKMLLSSGNHQLALLCYVPASKAEKCNATEWMKAVLACSDLKEGGEFV
;
A
#
# COMPACT_ATOMS: atom_id res chain seq x y z
N LEU A 1 -12.19 2.40 -9.56
CA LEU A 1 -11.41 1.21 -10.02
C LEU A 1 -10.24 1.55 -10.96
N LYS A 2 -10.45 2.01 -12.20
CA LYS A 2 -9.33 2.25 -13.16
C LYS A 2 -8.27 3.23 -12.65
N ALA A 3 -8.68 4.29 -11.95
CA ALA A 3 -7.76 5.26 -11.36
C ALA A 3 -6.86 4.62 -10.29
N ALA A 4 -7.44 3.89 -9.33
CA ALA A 4 -6.72 3.17 -8.28
C ALA A 4 -5.72 2.14 -8.84
N ILE A 5 -6.09 1.39 -9.87
CA ILE A 5 -5.16 0.46 -10.56
C ILE A 5 -3.99 1.21 -11.18
N LYS A 6 -4.25 2.33 -11.87
CA LYS A 6 -3.20 3.13 -12.52
C LYS A 6 -2.26 3.76 -11.49
N GLU A 7 -2.81 4.29 -10.41
CA GLU A 7 -2.04 4.88 -9.31
C GLU A 7 -1.20 3.82 -8.59
N GLY A 8 -1.81 2.68 -8.22
CA GLY A 8 -1.12 1.55 -7.59
C GLY A 8 0.03 1.01 -8.44
N GLY A 9 -0.17 0.86 -9.75
CA GLY A 9 0.89 0.47 -10.67
C GLY A 9 2.07 1.45 -10.70
N LYS A 10 1.81 2.77 -10.71
CA LYS A 10 2.88 3.79 -10.65
C LYS A 10 3.63 3.75 -9.33
N LYS A 11 2.88 3.65 -8.21
CA LYS A 11 3.45 3.51 -6.87
C LYS A 11 4.31 2.24 -6.76
N GLY A 12 3.90 1.15 -7.39
CA GLY A 12 4.69 -0.07 -7.45
C GLY A 12 6.09 0.16 -8.02
N VAL A 13 6.20 0.88 -9.14
CA VAL A 13 7.49 1.17 -9.77
C VAL A 13 8.35 2.06 -8.89
N GLU A 14 7.75 3.10 -8.29
CA GLU A 14 8.43 4.00 -7.35
C GLU A 14 9.00 3.22 -6.15
N LEU A 15 8.20 2.35 -5.54
CA LEU A 15 8.59 1.56 -4.38
C LEU A 15 9.70 0.55 -4.70
N ALA A 16 9.60 -0.14 -5.84
CA ALA A 16 10.63 -1.08 -6.29
C ALA A 16 11.96 -0.34 -6.54
N GLY A 17 11.93 0.79 -7.27
CA GLY A 17 13.12 1.59 -7.52
C GLY A 17 13.75 2.14 -6.24
N CYS A 18 12.95 2.61 -5.28
CA CYS A 18 13.45 3.05 -3.98
C CYS A 18 14.06 1.92 -3.15
N ALA A 19 13.48 0.71 -3.20
CA ALA A 19 14.02 -0.46 -2.53
C ALA A 19 15.38 -0.85 -3.11
N ASP A 20 15.50 -0.88 -4.44
CA ASP A 20 16.72 -1.27 -5.15
C ASP A 20 17.86 -0.27 -4.94
N MET A 21 17.56 1.03 -4.93
CA MET A 21 18.56 2.08 -4.76
C MET A 21 18.90 2.38 -3.29
N GLY A 22 17.91 2.29 -2.40
CA GLY A 22 18.01 2.74 -1.00
C GLY A 22 18.13 1.62 0.03
N GLY A 23 17.92 0.35 -0.37
CA GLY A 23 17.95 -0.80 0.52
C GLY A 23 16.79 -0.86 1.54
N LEU A 24 15.79 0.01 1.40
CA LEU A 24 14.59 0.00 2.24
C LEU A 24 13.68 -1.16 1.84
N GLU A 25 13.28 -1.97 2.81
CA GLU A 25 12.47 -3.17 2.57
C GLU A 25 10.96 -2.95 2.80
N PHE A 26 10.59 -1.87 3.50
CA PHE A 26 9.22 -1.58 3.93
C PHE A 26 8.86 -0.11 3.70
N PHE A 27 7.67 0.14 3.17
CA PHE A 27 7.19 1.50 2.87
C PHE A 27 5.73 1.71 3.26
N THR A 28 5.41 2.96 3.56
CA THR A 28 4.03 3.41 3.74
C THR A 28 3.74 4.49 2.72
N THR A 29 2.64 4.36 1.97
CA THR A 29 2.24 5.36 0.96
C THR A 29 0.73 5.47 0.83
N GLN A 30 0.26 6.52 0.18
CA GLN A 30 -1.18 6.78 -0.01
C GLN A 30 -1.64 6.43 -1.43
N ILE A 31 -2.91 6.04 -1.54
CA ILE A 31 -3.67 5.88 -2.78
C ILE A 31 -4.88 6.81 -2.70
N GLU A 32 -4.77 7.98 -3.30
CA GLU A 32 -5.82 9.01 -3.22
C GLU A 32 -7.06 8.57 -3.99
N SER A 33 -6.88 7.92 -5.14
CA SER A 33 -8.00 7.53 -6.00
C SER A 33 -8.84 6.35 -5.48
N ALA A 34 -8.48 5.79 -4.32
CA ALA A 34 -9.29 4.82 -3.60
C ALA A 34 -10.32 5.48 -2.66
N ASP A 35 -10.19 6.76 -2.29
CA ASP A 35 -11.15 7.52 -1.47
C ASP A 35 -11.66 6.77 -0.22
N GLY A 36 -10.76 6.09 0.49
CA GLY A 36 -11.10 5.28 1.66
C GLY A 36 -11.83 3.97 1.37
N ASP A 37 -12.01 3.56 0.12
CA ASP A 37 -12.61 2.29 -0.27
C ASP A 37 -11.57 1.15 -0.26
N LEU A 38 -11.84 0.11 0.54
CA LEU A 38 -10.94 -1.04 0.70
C LEU A 38 -10.83 -1.90 -0.57
N GLU A 39 -11.88 -2.04 -1.37
CA GLU A 39 -11.84 -2.82 -2.61
C GLU A 39 -10.98 -2.10 -3.66
N LEU A 40 -11.09 -0.77 -3.74
CA LEU A 40 -10.23 0.04 -4.60
C LEU A 40 -8.77 0.02 -4.14
N LEU A 41 -8.54 0.05 -2.82
CA LEU A 41 -7.21 -0.05 -2.24
C LEU A 41 -6.58 -1.43 -2.49
N GLN A 42 -7.37 -2.51 -2.42
CA GLN A 42 -6.94 -3.86 -2.80
C GLN A 42 -6.56 -3.93 -4.28
N ALA A 43 -7.39 -3.37 -5.17
CA ALA A 43 -7.08 -3.32 -6.60
C ALA A 43 -5.79 -2.53 -6.89
N ALA A 44 -5.52 -1.47 -6.13
CA ALA A 44 -4.26 -0.73 -6.21
C ALA A 44 -3.07 -1.55 -5.71
N MET A 45 -3.22 -2.30 -4.61
CA MET A 45 -2.20 -3.21 -4.07
C MET A 45 -1.84 -4.30 -5.07
N ASP A 46 -2.85 -4.93 -5.68
CA ASP A 46 -2.65 -5.98 -6.68
C ASP A 46 -1.91 -5.42 -7.90
N ALA A 47 -2.27 -4.21 -8.34
CA ALA A 47 -1.58 -3.52 -9.43
C ALA A 47 -0.13 -3.15 -9.08
N ALA A 48 0.16 -2.75 -7.84
CA ALA A 48 1.50 -2.44 -7.38
C ALA A 48 2.40 -3.70 -7.32
N ASN A 49 1.80 -4.84 -6.99
CA ASN A 49 2.47 -6.14 -6.86
C ASN A 49 2.61 -6.90 -8.18
N LYS A 50 1.82 -6.55 -9.20
CA LYS A 50 1.91 -7.16 -10.53
C LYS A 50 3.32 -7.05 -11.08
N GLU A 51 3.83 -8.11 -11.70
CA GLU A 51 5.12 -8.07 -12.39
C GLU A 51 5.13 -7.01 -13.49
N VAL A 52 6.29 -6.38 -13.70
CA VAL A 52 6.48 -5.41 -14.78
C VAL A 52 6.46 -6.15 -16.11
N ASP A 53 5.58 -5.72 -17.01
CA ASP A 53 5.54 -6.24 -18.38
C ASP A 53 6.62 -5.54 -19.23
N PRO A 54 7.63 -6.27 -19.74
CA PRO A 54 8.69 -5.68 -20.56
C PRO A 54 8.20 -5.20 -21.94
N ALA A 55 7.00 -5.57 -22.37
CA ALA A 55 6.40 -5.12 -23.62
C ALA A 55 5.53 -3.85 -23.47
N ASP A 56 5.22 -3.43 -22.24
CA ASP A 56 4.41 -2.22 -21.99
C ASP A 56 5.30 -0.96 -22.07
N GLU A 57 4.84 0.09 -22.74
CA GLU A 57 5.62 1.32 -22.94
C GLU A 57 5.80 2.09 -21.62
N GLU A 58 4.86 1.96 -20.70
CA GLU A 58 4.92 2.59 -19.37
C GLU A 58 4.97 1.50 -18.30
N ALA A 59 6.14 1.34 -17.68
CA ALA A 59 6.33 0.42 -16.56
C ALA A 59 5.31 0.66 -15.44
N LYS A 60 4.73 -0.42 -14.92
CA LYS A 60 3.76 -0.44 -13.83
C LYS A 60 3.99 -1.69 -12.97
N GLY A 61 3.83 -1.55 -11.66
CA GLY A 61 3.98 -2.65 -10.71
C GLY A 61 5.45 -2.90 -10.33
N GLY A 62 5.81 -4.16 -10.09
CA GLY A 62 7.17 -4.60 -9.80
C GLY A 62 7.55 -4.64 -8.32
N SER A 63 6.67 -4.18 -7.44
CA SER A 63 7.00 -4.09 -6.01
C SER A 63 6.66 -5.34 -5.21
N GLY A 64 6.36 -6.49 -5.83
CA GLY A 64 5.94 -7.71 -5.11
C GLY A 64 6.88 -8.16 -4.00
N GLU A 65 8.19 -7.90 -4.12
CA GLU A 65 9.18 -8.22 -3.08
C GLU A 65 9.35 -7.12 -2.02
N VAL A 66 8.62 -6.02 -2.10
CA VAL A 66 8.70 -4.89 -1.16
C VAL A 66 7.53 -4.98 -0.18
N GLY A 67 7.80 -4.92 1.13
CA GLY A 67 6.74 -4.78 2.12
C GLY A 67 6.11 -3.39 2.01
N LYS A 68 4.78 -3.29 2.00
CA LYS A 68 4.12 -1.98 1.93
C LYS A 68 2.79 -1.90 2.66
N MET A 69 2.48 -0.72 3.14
CA MET A 69 1.16 -0.35 3.60
C MET A 69 0.61 0.77 2.73
N LEU A 70 -0.55 0.53 2.11
CA LEU A 70 -1.28 1.54 1.37
C LEU A 70 -2.35 2.14 2.28
N LEU A 71 -2.48 3.46 2.25
CA LEU A 71 -3.53 4.20 2.97
C LEU A 71 -4.38 4.97 1.98
N SER A 72 -5.66 5.12 2.28
CA SER A 72 -6.54 5.99 1.52
C SER A 72 -7.52 6.67 2.45
N SER A 73 -7.51 8.00 2.48
CA SER A 73 -8.47 8.78 3.24
C SER A 73 -9.67 9.11 2.36
N GLY A 74 -10.86 8.73 2.80
CA GLY A 74 -12.11 9.24 2.25
C GLY A 74 -12.83 10.15 3.24
N ASN A 75 -13.97 10.69 2.82
CA ASN A 75 -14.76 11.62 3.65
C ASN A 75 -15.35 10.97 4.93
N HIS A 76 -15.52 9.64 4.94
CA HIS A 76 -16.19 8.92 6.03
C HIS A 76 -15.28 7.92 6.74
N GLN A 77 -14.21 7.46 6.10
CA GLN A 77 -13.32 6.44 6.65
C GLN A 77 -11.90 6.57 6.10
N LEU A 78 -10.95 6.07 6.88
CA LEU A 78 -9.57 5.84 6.46
C LEU A 78 -9.39 4.34 6.22
N ALA A 79 -9.05 3.94 4.99
CA ALA A 79 -8.70 2.57 4.67
C ALA A 79 -7.19 2.37 4.76
N LEU A 80 -6.77 1.25 5.35
CA LEU A 80 -5.38 0.82 5.39
C LEU A 80 -5.31 -0.63 4.90
N LEU A 81 -4.34 -0.92 4.04
CA LEU A 81 -4.08 -2.27 3.56
C LEU A 81 -2.58 -2.55 3.62
N CYS A 82 -2.20 -3.57 4.38
CA CYS A 82 -0.81 -3.95 4.58
C CYS A 82 -0.49 -5.25 3.82
N TYR A 83 0.63 -5.23 3.11
CA TYR A 83 1.19 -6.36 2.39
C TYR A 83 2.64 -6.58 2.87
N VAL A 84 2.92 -7.78 3.33
CA VAL A 84 4.28 -8.23 3.62
C VAL A 84 4.56 -9.46 2.76
N PRO A 85 5.59 -9.45 1.91
CA PRO A 85 5.95 -10.62 1.13
C PRO A 85 6.41 -11.76 2.04
N ALA A 86 6.17 -12.99 1.62
CA ALA A 86 6.52 -14.18 2.41
C ALA A 86 8.01 -14.22 2.79
N SER A 87 8.88 -13.73 1.90
CA SER A 87 10.33 -13.61 2.12
C SER A 87 10.72 -12.71 3.31
N LYS A 88 9.80 -11.87 3.81
CA LYS A 88 10.03 -10.90 4.87
C LYS A 88 9.10 -11.07 6.08
N ALA A 89 8.24 -12.10 6.08
CA ALA A 89 7.26 -12.32 7.14
C ALA A 89 7.88 -12.56 8.53
N GLU A 90 9.10 -13.09 8.60
CA GLU A 90 9.85 -13.25 9.86
C GLU A 90 10.39 -11.93 10.41
N LYS A 91 10.66 -10.94 9.55
CA LYS A 91 11.16 -9.62 9.96
C LYS A 91 10.04 -8.72 10.45
N CYS A 92 8.86 -8.80 9.84
CA CYS A 92 7.73 -7.95 10.18
C CYS A 92 6.41 -8.67 9.91
N ASN A 93 5.54 -8.72 10.91
CA ASN A 93 4.19 -9.22 10.75
C ASN A 93 3.25 -8.08 10.30
N ALA A 94 2.48 -8.30 9.23
CA ALA A 94 1.58 -7.29 8.67
C ALA A 94 0.54 -6.77 9.71
N THR A 95 0.03 -7.65 10.57
CA THR A 95 -0.92 -7.30 11.62
C THR A 95 -0.26 -6.47 12.72
N GLU A 96 0.95 -6.84 13.15
CA GLU A 96 1.68 -6.09 14.16
C GLU A 96 2.08 -4.70 13.66
N TRP A 97 2.52 -4.62 12.40
CA TRP A 97 2.83 -3.34 11.77
C TRP A 97 1.61 -2.42 11.71
N MET A 98 0.47 -2.93 11.24
CA MET A 98 -0.77 -2.15 11.19
C MET A 98 -1.21 -1.69 12.59
N LYS A 99 -1.15 -2.58 13.59
CA LYS A 99 -1.46 -2.22 14.98
C LYS A 99 -0.53 -1.14 15.52
N ALA A 100 0.77 -1.19 15.23
CA ALA A 100 1.71 -0.18 15.66
C ALA A 100 1.41 1.20 15.05
N VAL A 101 1.04 1.23 13.75
CA VAL A 101 0.61 2.47 13.07
C VAL A 101 -0.65 3.04 13.73
N LEU A 102 -1.66 2.19 13.99
CA LEU A 102 -2.90 2.62 14.62
C LEU A 102 -2.71 3.05 16.08
N ALA A 103 -1.85 2.38 16.84
CA ALA A 103 -1.56 2.73 18.24
C ALA A 103 -0.80 4.05 18.38
N CYS A 104 0.01 4.42 17.38
CA CYS A 104 0.68 5.72 17.35
C CYS A 104 -0.27 6.86 16.97
N SER A 105 -1.45 6.52 16.45
CA SER A 105 -2.51 7.47 16.14
C SER A 105 -3.37 7.59 17.40
N ASP A 106 -3.70 8.81 17.87
CA ASP A 106 -4.68 9.02 18.95
C ASP A 106 -6.13 8.66 18.50
N LEU A 107 -6.29 7.61 17.70
CA LEU A 107 -7.55 7.04 17.26
C LEU A 107 -8.19 6.35 18.45
N LYS A 108 -9.05 7.10 19.15
CA LYS A 108 -9.97 6.51 20.12
C LYS A 108 -10.86 5.52 19.37
N GLU A 109 -10.76 4.23 19.71
CA GLU A 109 -11.77 3.26 19.33
C GLU A 109 -13.13 3.76 19.84
N GLY A 110 -14.02 4.18 18.93
CA GLY A 110 -15.42 4.51 19.24
C GLY A 110 -15.70 5.91 19.81
N GLY A 111 -15.15 6.98 19.24
CA GLY A 111 -15.67 8.33 19.48
C GLY A 111 -16.93 8.61 18.66
N GLU A 112 -18.08 8.78 19.30
CA GLU A 112 -19.23 9.44 18.66
C GLU A 112 -18.79 10.82 18.17
N PHE A 113 -18.98 11.07 16.87
CA PHE A 113 -18.92 12.43 16.33
C PHE A 113 -20.11 13.19 16.92
N VAL A 114 -19.84 14.07 17.88
CA VAL A 114 -20.82 15.05 18.40
C VAL A 114 -20.86 16.26 17.48
#